data_AF-A0A948KP92-F1
#
_entry.id   AF-A0A948KP92-F1
#
_cell.length_a   1.000
_cell.length_b   1.000
_cell.length_c   1.000
_cell.angle_alpha   90.00
_cell.angle_beta   90.00
_cell.angle_gamma   90.00
#
_symmetry.space_group_name_H-M   'P 1'
#
loop_
_entity.id
_entity.type
_entity.pdbx_description
1 polymer ?
#
loop_
_entity_poly.entity_id
_entity_poly.type
_entity_poly.pdbx_seq_one_letter_code
_entity_poly.pdbx_strand_id
1 'polypeptide(L)'
;MSTEALLKRLERDLTPLSGAKERIWARIEKRCNTQSVLSKVPALVRPSQAVKQRIWARVVDRIDVSESVALLEKLKELLVPPPELGLHLRRRFALAHAPVAPFQQRAFKWVAAAVVIALLVKAGPQLLIAPRTVAQSAVTLLPTRGEVVISIGDLWQPVTDEIVLEPGALLRTHQGEASILLRDDGVIRLDAGTTIQIHDTSDPADVSGSTETMLTLIAGRIWVQGLIPVTQRGISVRTDNGLVNVNEGSVSIAESDGIDVKVWDRRAQVIQGENEVYLVAGERIRLSEGGSTLIVKKISDDQYEDAWVQQNLKRDAVHRRSIAQLQQERRAARAGILPTSILYPAKRIAEKVDVLLTFGGGAKAQKRLDHASARLDEAAALLADGDMEAVRIPLEAYRDSLLAVATGSGDDLVQNLIQQSLALEAGDSAAVLPGDDAYLIKKAILEASAEVPKGTVTAADVEGVLLVDTIAALL
;
A
#
# COMPACT_ATOMS: atom_id res chain seq x y z
N MET A 1 -37.70 0.91 -18.28
CA MET A 1 -37.09 -0.33 -18.82
C MET A 1 -36.56 -1.13 -17.63
N SER A 2 -36.83 -2.44 -17.57
CA SER A 2 -36.27 -3.28 -16.50
C SER A 2 -34.76 -3.46 -16.69
N THR A 3 -34.01 -3.55 -15.60
CA THR A 3 -32.57 -3.84 -15.56
C THR A 3 -32.20 -5.10 -16.36
N GLU A 4 -33.08 -6.09 -16.38
CA GLU A 4 -32.93 -7.33 -17.14
C GLU A 4 -32.93 -7.11 -18.67
N ALA A 5 -33.71 -6.15 -19.17
CA ALA A 5 -33.75 -5.83 -20.59
C ALA A 5 -32.49 -5.08 -21.06
N LEU A 6 -31.83 -4.35 -20.15
CA LEU A 6 -30.58 -3.63 -20.42
C LEU A 6 -29.40 -4.61 -20.45
N LEU A 7 -29.35 -5.57 -19.52
CA LEU A 7 -28.35 -6.65 -19.48
C LEU A 7 -28.42 -7.55 -20.72
N LYS A 8 -29.62 -7.99 -21.14
CA LYS A 8 -29.78 -8.81 -22.36
C LYS A 8 -29.36 -8.07 -23.64
N ARG A 9 -29.49 -6.74 -23.66
CA ARG A 9 -29.05 -5.93 -24.80
C ARG A 9 -27.53 -5.78 -24.82
N LEU A 10 -26.92 -5.52 -23.66
CA LEU A 10 -25.46 -5.47 -23.53
C LEU A 10 -24.81 -6.82 -23.85
N GLU A 11 -25.37 -7.94 -23.38
CA GLU A 11 -24.87 -9.29 -23.68
C GLU A 11 -24.82 -9.54 -25.19
N ARG A 12 -25.87 -9.12 -25.91
CA ARG A 12 -26.00 -9.30 -27.37
C ARG A 12 -25.09 -8.34 -28.16
N ASP A 13 -24.87 -7.13 -27.65
CA ASP A 13 -24.05 -6.12 -28.33
C ASP A 13 -22.54 -6.33 -28.03
N LEU A 14 -22.19 -7.00 -26.92
CA LEU A 14 -20.81 -7.30 -26.51
C LEU A 14 -20.33 -8.72 -26.91
N THR A 15 -21.20 -9.61 -27.40
CA THR A 15 -20.75 -10.91 -27.89
C THR A 15 -20.07 -10.73 -29.26
N PRO A 16 -18.74 -10.95 -29.38
CA PRO A 16 -18.07 -10.82 -30.66
C PRO A 16 -18.64 -11.84 -31.65
N LEU A 17 -18.91 -11.39 -32.88
CA LEU A 17 -19.29 -12.27 -34.00
C LEU A 17 -18.33 -13.47 -34.07
N SER A 18 -18.85 -14.67 -34.29
CA SER A 18 -18.09 -15.94 -34.24
C SER A 18 -16.78 -15.91 -35.03
N GLY A 19 -16.78 -15.27 -36.21
CA GLY A 19 -15.57 -15.12 -37.04
C GLY A 19 -14.52 -14.13 -36.51
N ALA A 20 -14.86 -13.23 -35.57
CA ALA A 20 -13.87 -12.41 -34.85
C ALA A 20 -13.19 -13.22 -33.74
N LYS A 21 -13.96 -14.05 -33.02
CA LYS A 21 -13.45 -14.95 -31.98
C LYS A 21 -12.42 -15.94 -32.53
N GLU A 22 -12.71 -16.56 -33.68
CA GLU A 22 -11.76 -17.49 -34.34
C GLU A 22 -10.47 -16.80 -34.80
N ARG A 23 -10.54 -15.58 -35.33
CA ARG A 23 -9.35 -14.81 -35.76
C ARG A 23 -8.46 -14.41 -34.58
N ILE A 24 -9.05 -14.06 -33.45
CA ILE A 24 -8.31 -13.73 -32.22
C ILE A 24 -7.63 -14.99 -31.68
N TRP A 25 -8.36 -16.11 -31.58
CA TRP A 25 -7.80 -17.38 -31.12
C TRP A 25 -6.66 -17.89 -32.00
N ALA A 26 -6.81 -17.85 -33.34
CA ALA A 26 -5.75 -18.24 -34.26
C ALA A 26 -4.49 -17.35 -34.13
N ARG A 27 -4.66 -16.06 -33.80
CA ARG A 27 -3.54 -15.12 -33.60
C ARG A 27 -2.84 -15.34 -32.25
N ILE A 28 -3.58 -15.72 -31.21
CA ILE A 28 -3.04 -16.10 -29.90
C ILE A 28 -2.29 -17.43 -30.02
N GLU A 29 -2.89 -18.44 -30.64
CA GLU A 29 -2.28 -19.76 -30.83
C GLU A 29 -0.97 -19.67 -31.64
N LYS A 30 -0.95 -18.83 -32.69
CA LYS A 30 0.27 -18.55 -33.47
C LYS A 30 1.37 -17.84 -32.65
N ARG A 31 1.03 -17.04 -31.64
CA ARG A 31 1.99 -16.40 -30.73
C ARG A 31 2.47 -17.33 -29.63
N CYS A 32 1.58 -18.18 -29.09
CA CYS A 32 1.91 -19.14 -28.05
C CYS A 32 2.73 -20.33 -28.58
N ASN A 33 2.59 -20.71 -29.86
CA ASN A 33 3.40 -21.76 -30.48
C ASN A 33 4.87 -21.35 -30.76
N THR A 34 5.30 -20.14 -30.35
CA THR A 34 6.71 -19.71 -30.37
C THR A 34 7.51 -20.29 -29.18
N GLN A 35 7.16 -21.49 -28.72
CA GLN A 35 7.71 -22.16 -27.53
C GLN A 35 9.17 -22.63 -27.69
N SER A 36 9.74 -22.56 -28.91
CA SER A 36 11.14 -22.96 -29.18
C SER A 36 12.19 -21.92 -28.76
N VAL A 37 11.78 -20.67 -28.51
CA VAL A 37 12.70 -19.60 -28.09
C VAL A 37 12.80 -19.53 -26.56
N LEU A 38 11.70 -19.77 -25.84
CA LEU A 38 11.66 -19.72 -24.37
C LEU A 38 12.27 -20.94 -23.68
N SER A 39 12.33 -22.11 -24.34
CA SER A 39 12.98 -23.30 -23.78
C SER A 39 14.50 -23.16 -23.59
N LYS A 40 15.13 -22.17 -24.23
CA LYS A 40 16.58 -21.87 -24.10
C LYS A 40 16.89 -20.83 -23.03
N VAL A 41 15.90 -20.08 -22.54
CA VAL A 41 16.08 -19.02 -21.53
C VAL A 41 16.48 -19.57 -20.15
N PRO A 42 15.95 -20.72 -19.65
CA PRO A 42 16.36 -21.27 -18.36
C PRO A 42 17.84 -21.65 -18.29
N ALA A 43 18.45 -22.00 -19.43
CA ALA A 43 19.87 -22.32 -19.51
C ALA A 43 20.77 -21.08 -19.44
N LEU A 44 20.28 -19.93 -19.91
CA LEU A 44 21.01 -18.65 -19.91
C LEU A 44 20.83 -17.85 -18.61
N VAL A 45 19.74 -18.09 -17.87
CA VAL A 45 19.40 -17.34 -16.65
C VAL A 45 19.87 -18.04 -15.37
N ARG A 46 20.46 -19.25 -15.44
CA ARG A 46 21.07 -19.87 -14.25
C ARG A 46 22.40 -19.19 -13.92
N PRO A 47 22.48 -18.38 -12.84
CA PRO A 47 23.73 -17.73 -12.47
C PRO A 47 24.78 -18.80 -12.16
N SER A 48 25.99 -18.61 -12.67
CA SER A 48 27.11 -19.50 -12.41
C SER A 48 27.43 -19.53 -10.91
N GLN A 49 28.03 -20.62 -10.43
CA GLN A 49 28.48 -20.77 -9.03
C GLN A 49 29.33 -19.58 -8.56
N ALA A 50 30.18 -19.05 -9.45
CA ALA A 50 31.01 -17.88 -9.16
C ALA A 50 30.18 -16.60 -8.91
N VAL A 51 29.08 -16.40 -9.66
CA VAL A 51 28.19 -15.25 -9.46
C VAL A 51 27.42 -15.38 -8.14
N LYS A 52 26.93 -16.58 -7.82
CA LYS A 52 26.27 -16.85 -6.53
C LYS A 52 27.20 -16.57 -5.34
N GLN A 53 28.45 -17.05 -5.41
CA GLN A 53 29.45 -16.80 -4.37
C GLN A 53 29.78 -15.31 -4.23
N ARG A 54 29.89 -14.57 -5.34
CA ARG A 54 30.19 -13.13 -5.31
C ARG A 54 29.03 -12.30 -4.74
N ILE A 55 27.78 -12.66 -5.04
CA ILE A 55 26.59 -12.04 -4.43
C ILE A 55 26.55 -12.38 -2.94
N TRP A 56 26.78 -13.63 -2.56
CA TRP A 56 26.76 -14.05 -1.16
C TRP A 56 27.86 -13.36 -0.34
N ALA A 57 29.07 -13.24 -0.87
CA ALA A 57 30.14 -12.47 -0.25
C ALA A 57 29.72 -11.01 -0.03
N ARG A 58 29.07 -10.38 -1.02
CA ARG A 58 28.60 -8.99 -0.93
C ARG A 58 27.42 -8.80 0.04
N VAL A 59 26.57 -9.82 0.21
CA VAL A 59 25.51 -9.83 1.22
C VAL A 59 26.09 -9.98 2.62
N VAL A 60 27.04 -10.91 2.81
CA VAL A 60 27.73 -11.10 4.09
C VAL A 60 28.53 -9.86 4.50
N ASP A 61 29.16 -9.17 3.55
CA ASP A 61 29.93 -7.95 3.78
C ASP A 61 29.04 -6.73 4.10
N ARG A 62 27.75 -6.77 3.73
CA ARG A 62 26.76 -5.71 4.04
C ARG A 62 25.96 -5.97 5.31
N ILE A 63 25.94 -7.21 5.79
CA ILE A 63 25.38 -7.53 7.10
C ILE A 63 26.46 -7.07 8.09
N ASP A 64 26.26 -5.91 8.71
CA ASP A 64 27.22 -5.36 9.65
C ASP A 64 27.28 -6.24 10.91
N VAL A 65 28.15 -7.26 10.86
CA VAL A 65 28.38 -8.21 11.95
C VAL A 65 28.94 -7.48 13.19
N SER A 66 29.45 -6.25 13.03
CA SER A 66 30.03 -5.49 14.14
C SER A 66 28.99 -5.08 15.19
N GLU A 67 27.78 -4.67 14.80
CA GLU A 67 26.71 -4.31 15.75
C GLU A 67 26.15 -5.51 16.51
N SER A 68 25.98 -6.63 15.80
CA SER A 68 25.45 -7.86 16.39
C SER A 68 26.46 -8.56 17.30
N VAL A 69 27.76 -8.49 16.98
CA VAL A 69 28.84 -8.94 17.88
C VAL A 69 29.00 -8.01 19.08
N ALA A 70 28.84 -6.69 18.92
CA ALA A 70 28.88 -5.75 20.04
C ALA A 70 27.72 -5.96 21.03
N LEU A 71 26.52 -6.31 20.55
CA LEU A 71 25.39 -6.69 21.40
C LEU A 71 25.65 -7.99 22.17
N LEU A 72 26.25 -8.99 21.52
CA LEU A 72 26.62 -10.27 22.14
C LEU A 72 27.76 -10.11 23.16
N GLU A 73 28.75 -9.28 22.89
CA GLU A 73 29.81 -8.92 23.84
C GLU A 73 29.23 -8.14 25.03
N LYS A 74 28.32 -7.18 24.82
CA LYS A 74 27.62 -6.49 25.92
C LYS A 74 26.75 -7.44 26.77
N LEU A 75 26.06 -8.38 26.13
CA LEU A 75 25.29 -9.41 26.85
C LEU A 75 26.20 -10.35 27.62
N LYS A 76 27.35 -10.71 27.05
CA LYS A 76 28.39 -11.51 27.72
C LYS A 76 28.98 -10.75 28.90
N GLU A 77 29.24 -9.45 28.79
CA GLU A 77 29.67 -8.62 29.92
C GLU A 77 28.61 -8.49 31.02
N LEU A 78 27.33 -8.41 30.65
CA LEU A 78 26.21 -8.39 31.61
C LEU A 78 25.97 -9.76 32.29
N LEU A 79 26.27 -10.86 31.59
CA LEU A 79 26.05 -12.23 32.08
C LEU A 79 27.27 -12.83 32.77
N VAL A 80 28.48 -12.29 32.54
CA VAL A 80 29.69 -12.69 33.26
C VAL A 80 29.71 -11.95 34.60
N PRO A 81 29.53 -12.65 35.74
CA PRO A 81 29.52 -11.99 37.03
C PRO A 81 30.88 -11.31 37.29
N PRO A 82 30.89 -10.15 37.96
CA PRO A 82 32.12 -9.46 38.32
C PRO A 82 33.09 -10.40 39.03
N PRO A 83 34.41 -10.30 38.79
CA PRO A 83 35.40 -11.25 39.30
C PRO A 83 35.39 -11.33 40.84
N GLU A 84 35.02 -10.26 41.51
CA GLU A 84 34.83 -10.21 42.96
C GLU A 84 33.65 -11.08 43.42
N LEU A 85 32.52 -11.03 42.71
CA LEU A 85 31.34 -11.86 42.95
C LEU A 85 31.64 -13.33 42.64
N GLY A 86 32.41 -13.60 41.58
CA GLY A 86 32.90 -14.94 41.24
C GLY A 86 33.80 -15.54 42.33
N LEU A 87 34.72 -14.75 42.90
CA LEU A 87 35.56 -15.15 44.03
C LEU A 87 34.75 -15.33 45.32
N HIS A 88 33.75 -14.48 45.56
CA HIS A 88 32.90 -14.57 46.74
C HIS A 88 32.00 -15.82 46.70
N LEU A 89 31.43 -16.12 45.52
CA LEU A 89 30.68 -17.35 45.27
C LEU A 89 31.61 -18.57 45.36
N ARG A 90 32.79 -18.54 44.74
CA ARG A 90 33.77 -19.64 44.85
C ARG A 90 34.20 -19.89 46.30
N ARG A 91 34.45 -18.87 47.12
CA ARG A 91 34.76 -19.04 48.55
C ARG A 91 33.58 -19.62 49.33
N ARG A 92 32.35 -19.18 49.02
CA ARG A 92 31.13 -19.69 49.65
C ARG A 92 30.82 -21.14 49.27
N PHE A 93 31.13 -21.54 48.04
CA PHE A 93 30.98 -22.92 47.56
C PHE A 93 32.18 -23.82 47.93
N ALA A 94 33.39 -23.28 48.02
CA ALA A 94 34.59 -24.02 48.44
C ALA A 94 34.54 -24.40 49.94
N LEU A 95 33.94 -23.57 50.79
CA LEU A 95 33.69 -23.91 52.20
C LEU A 95 32.48 -24.83 52.41
N ALA A 96 31.66 -25.05 51.37
CA ALA A 96 30.49 -25.92 51.39
C ALA A 96 30.73 -27.26 50.68
N HIS A 97 31.90 -27.89 50.88
CA HIS A 97 32.15 -29.28 50.49
C HIS A 97 31.45 -30.28 51.44
N ALA A 98 30.18 -30.03 51.74
CA ALA A 98 29.25 -31.12 52.00
C ALA A 98 28.83 -31.67 50.62
N PRO A 99 28.69 -32.98 50.44
CA PRO A 99 28.25 -33.55 49.16
C PRO A 99 26.90 -32.91 48.79
N VAL A 100 26.92 -32.00 47.81
CA VAL A 100 25.72 -31.36 47.30
C VAL A 100 24.88 -32.48 46.72
N ALA A 101 23.79 -32.81 47.39
CA ALA A 101 22.90 -33.87 46.96
C ALA A 101 22.56 -33.67 45.46
N PRO A 102 22.60 -34.74 44.64
CA PRO A 102 22.41 -34.67 43.18
C PRO A 102 21.09 -34.03 42.74
N PHE A 103 20.19 -33.78 43.69
CA PHE A 103 18.91 -33.12 43.49
C PHE A 103 19.04 -31.64 43.07
N GLN A 104 19.99 -30.88 43.63
CA GLN A 104 20.11 -29.44 43.33
C GLN A 104 20.64 -29.17 41.90
N GLN A 105 21.53 -30.03 41.39
CA GLN A 105 22.03 -29.92 40.01
C GLN A 105 20.94 -30.25 38.98
N ARG A 106 20.03 -31.19 39.29
CA ARG A 106 18.89 -31.50 38.42
C ARG A 106 17.91 -30.33 38.36
N ALA A 107 17.56 -29.74 39.50
CA ALA A 107 16.68 -28.58 39.55
C ALA A 107 17.25 -27.39 38.75
N PHE A 108 18.54 -27.09 38.90
CA PHE A 108 19.18 -26.00 38.17
C PHE A 108 19.18 -26.24 36.64
N LYS A 109 19.40 -27.47 36.17
CA LYS A 109 19.32 -27.81 34.73
C LYS A 109 17.92 -27.57 34.18
N TRP A 110 16.87 -27.96 34.91
CA TRP A 110 15.49 -27.71 34.50
C TRP A 110 15.12 -26.24 34.50
N VAL A 111 15.60 -25.47 35.49
CA VAL A 111 15.40 -24.02 35.53
C VAL A 111 16.14 -23.34 34.37
N ALA A 112 17.40 -23.69 34.11
CA ALA A 112 18.16 -23.15 32.98
C ALA A 112 17.51 -23.52 31.64
N ALA A 113 17.06 -24.76 31.46
CA ALA A 113 16.33 -25.17 30.27
C ALA A 113 15.00 -24.41 30.13
N ALA A 114 14.25 -24.22 31.21
CA ALA A 114 13.02 -23.43 31.21
C ALA A 114 13.28 -21.95 30.87
N VAL A 115 14.37 -21.36 31.38
CA VAL A 115 14.77 -19.98 31.05
C VAL A 115 15.19 -19.87 29.58
N VAL A 116 15.96 -20.82 29.06
CA VAL A 116 16.32 -20.85 27.62
C VAL A 116 15.08 -21.02 26.75
N ILE A 117 14.16 -21.91 27.13
CA ILE A 117 12.87 -22.07 26.43
C ILE A 117 12.07 -20.78 26.50
N ALA A 118 11.95 -20.14 27.66
CA ALA A 118 11.24 -18.87 27.80
C ALA A 118 11.89 -17.76 26.97
N LEU A 119 13.22 -17.73 26.89
CA LEU A 119 13.97 -16.77 26.08
C LEU A 119 13.79 -17.04 24.59
N LEU A 120 13.80 -18.31 24.15
CA LEU A 120 13.49 -18.69 22.78
C LEU A 120 12.02 -18.41 22.42
N VAL A 121 11.08 -18.60 23.34
CA VAL A 121 9.67 -18.25 23.15
C VAL A 121 9.48 -16.73 23.07
N LYS A 122 10.25 -15.96 23.84
CA LYS A 122 10.19 -14.49 23.82
C LYS A 122 10.89 -13.88 22.61
N ALA A 123 12.03 -14.42 22.20
CA ALA A 123 12.82 -13.94 21.06
C ALA A 123 12.34 -14.53 19.72
N GLY A 124 11.69 -15.70 19.74
CA GLY A 124 11.20 -16.42 18.57
C GLY A 124 10.31 -15.56 17.66
N PRO A 125 9.30 -14.85 18.19
CA PRO A 125 8.49 -13.93 17.41
C PRO A 125 9.33 -12.86 16.70
N GLN A 126 10.34 -12.28 17.35
CA GLN A 126 11.19 -11.25 16.73
C GLN A 126 12.11 -11.80 15.62
N LEU A 127 12.52 -13.07 15.73
CA LEU A 127 13.35 -13.73 14.72
C LEU A 127 12.53 -14.25 13.53
N LEU A 128 11.26 -14.58 13.75
CA LEU A 128 10.37 -15.15 12.73
C LEU A 128 9.45 -14.09 12.08
N ILE A 129 9.21 -12.97 12.75
CA ILE A 129 8.36 -11.87 12.30
C ILE A 129 9.26 -10.66 12.09
N ALA A 130 9.69 -10.45 10.85
CA ALA A 130 10.45 -9.25 10.50
C ALA A 130 9.58 -8.01 10.73
N PRO A 131 10.10 -6.96 11.41
CA PRO A 131 9.37 -5.70 11.52
C PRO A 131 9.14 -5.09 10.14
N ARG A 132 8.01 -4.43 9.96
CA ARG A 132 7.69 -3.70 8.71
C ARG A 132 8.61 -2.50 8.60
N THR A 133 9.65 -2.61 7.78
CA THR A 133 10.47 -1.45 7.40
C THR A 133 9.90 -0.88 6.10
N VAL A 134 9.17 0.22 6.20
CA VAL A 134 8.78 1.01 5.03
C VAL A 134 9.85 2.07 4.84
N ALA A 135 10.52 2.07 3.69
CA ALA A 135 11.41 3.16 3.33
C ALA A 135 10.55 4.42 3.19
N GLN A 136 10.86 5.46 3.98
CA GLN A 136 10.17 6.74 3.85
C GLN A 136 10.51 7.33 2.47
N SER A 137 9.51 7.36 1.58
CA SER A 137 9.63 8.09 0.32
C SER A 137 9.44 9.58 0.58
N ALA A 138 10.22 10.42 -0.09
CA ALA A 138 10.02 11.86 -0.08
C ALA A 138 9.12 12.26 -1.26
N VAL A 139 8.45 13.42 -1.18
CA VAL A 139 7.75 13.98 -2.34
C VAL A 139 8.81 14.55 -3.29
N THR A 140 8.88 14.07 -4.53
CA THR A 140 9.91 14.50 -5.49
C THR A 140 9.32 15.14 -6.73
N LEU A 141 10.00 16.18 -7.23
CA LEU A 141 9.71 16.83 -8.50
C LEU A 141 10.66 16.29 -9.56
N LEU A 142 10.10 15.79 -10.66
CA LEU A 142 10.80 15.29 -11.83
C LEU A 142 10.45 16.16 -13.06
N PRO A 143 11.36 17.04 -13.51
CA PRO A 143 11.22 17.71 -14.80
C PRO A 143 11.20 16.67 -15.92
N THR A 144 10.18 16.71 -16.78
CA THR A 144 10.03 15.75 -17.88
C THR A 144 10.34 16.34 -19.24
N ARG A 145 10.04 17.64 -19.43
CA ARG A 145 10.31 18.37 -20.67
C ARG A 145 10.42 19.86 -20.39
N GLY A 146 11.21 20.58 -21.19
CA GLY A 146 11.27 22.04 -21.19
C GLY A 146 11.78 22.64 -19.87
N GLU A 147 11.43 23.91 -19.64
CA GLU A 147 11.90 24.67 -18.48
C GLU A 147 10.89 24.60 -17.33
N VAL A 148 11.38 24.13 -16.19
CA VAL A 148 10.67 24.07 -14.91
C VAL A 148 11.48 24.89 -13.92
N VAL A 149 10.84 25.80 -13.22
CA VAL A 149 11.48 26.63 -12.19
C VAL A 149 10.78 26.45 -10.84
N ILE A 150 11.56 26.46 -9.77
CA ILE A 150 11.10 26.43 -8.39
C ILE A 150 11.51 27.74 -7.70
N SER A 151 10.62 28.30 -6.88
CA SER A 151 10.95 29.43 -6.01
C SER A 151 11.46 28.91 -4.66
N ILE A 152 12.71 29.21 -4.34
CA ILE A 152 13.33 28.91 -3.04
C ILE A 152 13.83 30.22 -2.46
N GLY A 153 13.20 30.70 -1.38
CA GLY A 153 13.54 32.00 -0.77
C GLY A 153 13.35 33.18 -1.73
N ASP A 154 12.21 33.22 -2.42
CA ASP A 154 11.84 34.24 -3.42
C ASP A 154 12.73 34.31 -4.68
N LEU A 155 13.67 33.38 -4.83
CA LEU A 155 14.51 33.25 -6.01
C LEU A 155 14.04 32.08 -6.87
N TRP A 156 13.76 32.36 -8.14
CA TRP A 156 13.43 31.36 -9.14
C TRP A 156 14.70 30.66 -9.63
N GLN A 157 14.76 29.34 -9.46
CA GLN A 157 15.87 28.51 -9.89
C GLN A 157 15.37 27.46 -10.88
N PRO A 158 16.07 27.24 -12.01
CA PRO A 158 15.72 26.17 -12.95
C PRO A 158 15.99 24.80 -12.32
N VAL A 159 15.04 23.90 -12.46
CA VAL A 159 15.13 22.51 -12.00
C VAL A 159 15.46 21.63 -13.20
N THR A 160 16.63 21.01 -13.18
CA THR A 160 17.11 20.13 -14.26
C THR A 160 17.14 18.66 -13.86
N ASP A 161 17.33 18.39 -12.57
CA ASP A 161 17.36 17.06 -11.98
C ASP A 161 16.18 16.84 -11.02
N GLU A 162 16.01 15.60 -10.57
CA GLU A 162 15.05 15.26 -9.52
C GLU A 162 15.39 16.00 -8.22
N ILE A 163 14.40 16.69 -7.63
CA ILE A 163 14.55 17.38 -6.35
C ILE A 163 13.47 16.97 -5.36
N VAL A 164 13.81 16.95 -4.07
CA VAL A 164 12.83 16.78 -3.00
C VAL A 164 12.09 18.10 -2.81
N LEU A 165 10.75 18.04 -2.77
CA LEU A 165 9.90 19.19 -2.52
C LEU A 165 9.69 19.40 -1.02
N GLU A 166 9.76 20.66 -0.61
CA GLU A 166 9.40 21.10 0.74
C GLU A 166 8.06 21.85 0.73
N PRO A 167 7.32 21.83 1.85
CA PRO A 167 6.14 22.67 2.03
C PRO A 167 6.43 24.15 1.75
N GLY A 168 5.51 24.83 1.07
CA GLY A 168 5.64 26.23 0.65
C GLY A 168 6.27 26.44 -0.72
N ALA A 169 6.82 25.39 -1.37
CA ALA A 169 7.44 25.50 -2.67
C ALA A 169 6.47 26.00 -3.75
N LEU A 170 6.87 27.04 -4.49
CA LEU A 170 6.13 27.56 -5.64
C LEU A 170 6.81 27.06 -6.93
N LEU A 171 6.04 26.40 -7.79
CA LEU A 171 6.52 25.76 -9.01
C LEU A 171 5.89 26.41 -10.23
N ARG A 172 6.69 26.57 -11.28
CA ARG A 172 6.21 27.05 -12.58
C ARG A 172 6.82 26.26 -13.73
N THR A 173 5.97 25.78 -14.63
CA THR A 173 6.36 25.16 -15.89
C THR A 173 6.14 26.19 -17.01
N HIS A 174 7.21 26.70 -17.62
CA HIS A 174 7.08 27.71 -18.69
C HIS A 174 6.52 27.08 -19.97
N GLN A 175 7.41 26.59 -20.83
CA GLN A 175 7.05 25.73 -21.98
C GLN A 175 7.33 24.25 -21.66
N GLY A 176 7.49 23.93 -20.36
CA GLY A 176 7.87 22.62 -19.87
C GLY A 176 6.72 21.81 -19.29
N GLU A 177 7.03 20.57 -18.92
CA GLU A 177 6.16 19.63 -18.24
C GLU A 177 6.94 19.03 -17.06
N ALA A 178 6.28 18.86 -15.93
CA ALA A 178 6.88 18.23 -14.75
C ALA A 178 5.95 17.19 -14.14
N SER A 179 6.50 16.20 -13.46
CA SER A 179 5.74 15.26 -12.63
C SER A 179 6.17 15.39 -11.20
N ILE A 180 5.22 15.36 -10.27
CA ILE A 180 5.46 15.28 -8.85
C ILE A 180 5.04 13.88 -8.42
N LEU A 181 5.98 13.13 -7.85
CA LEU A 181 5.72 11.82 -7.27
C LEU A 181 5.48 12.00 -5.77
N LEU A 182 4.34 11.54 -5.30
CA LEU A 182 3.92 11.62 -3.91
C LEU A 182 4.38 10.39 -3.12
N ARG A 183 4.26 10.45 -1.79
CA ARG A 183 4.68 9.37 -0.89
C ARG A 183 3.80 8.12 -1.01
N ASP A 184 2.55 8.33 -1.36
CA ASP A 184 1.47 7.35 -1.50
C ASP A 184 1.36 6.79 -2.94
N ASP A 185 2.44 6.91 -3.71
CA ASP A 185 2.52 6.55 -5.12
C ASP A 185 1.59 7.39 -6.03
N GLY A 186 0.92 8.42 -5.51
CA GLY A 186 0.17 9.39 -6.29
C GLY A 186 1.06 10.21 -7.21
N VAL A 187 0.51 10.70 -8.32
CA VAL A 187 1.27 11.47 -9.31
C VAL A 187 0.50 12.72 -9.71
N ILE A 188 1.15 13.87 -9.66
CA ILE A 188 0.62 15.13 -10.20
C ILE A 188 1.49 15.55 -11.38
N ARG A 189 0.92 15.67 -12.57
CA ARG A 189 1.64 16.11 -13.78
C ARG A 189 1.21 17.50 -14.17
N LEU A 190 2.18 18.39 -14.30
CA LEU A 190 2.01 19.78 -14.65
C LEU A 190 2.20 19.93 -16.16
N ASP A 191 1.21 20.53 -16.81
CA ASP A 191 1.29 20.90 -18.23
C ASP A 191 2.11 22.19 -18.41
N ALA A 192 2.38 22.59 -19.64
CA ALA A 192 2.99 23.89 -19.94
C ALA A 192 2.16 25.07 -19.43
N GLY A 193 2.83 26.14 -19.02
CA GLY A 193 2.21 27.35 -18.49
C GLY A 193 1.56 27.19 -17.11
N THR A 194 1.93 26.16 -16.34
CA THR A 194 1.28 25.84 -15.07
C THR A 194 2.03 26.44 -13.89
N THR A 195 1.30 27.05 -12.96
CA THR A 195 1.85 27.54 -11.68
C THR A 195 1.09 26.92 -10.52
N ILE A 196 1.81 26.28 -9.60
CA ILE A 196 1.24 25.69 -8.38
C ILE A 196 2.05 26.04 -7.16
N GLN A 197 1.41 26.00 -5.99
CA GLN A 197 2.06 26.09 -4.68
C GLN A 197 1.82 24.81 -3.90
N ILE A 198 2.88 24.20 -3.37
CA ILE A 198 2.80 23.04 -2.47
C ILE A 198 2.63 23.56 -1.04
N HIS A 199 1.65 23.05 -0.32
CA HIS A 199 1.40 23.41 1.09
C HIS A 199 1.74 22.28 2.04
N ASP A 200 1.55 21.03 1.60
CA ASP A 200 1.72 19.85 2.42
C ASP A 200 2.42 18.73 1.65
N THR A 201 3.38 18.10 2.31
CA THR A 201 4.16 16.95 1.81
C THR A 201 4.17 15.79 2.81
N SER A 202 3.32 15.84 3.85
CA SER A 202 3.19 14.79 4.84
C SER A 202 2.54 13.55 4.26
N ASP A 203 2.64 12.44 4.99
CA ASP A 203 1.94 11.20 4.63
C ASP A 203 0.44 11.39 4.88
N PRO A 204 -0.45 11.11 3.90
CA PRO A 204 -1.89 11.15 4.10
C PRO A 204 -2.40 10.20 5.21
N ALA A 205 -1.61 9.16 5.55
CA ALA A 205 -1.92 8.23 6.63
C ALA A 205 -1.73 8.83 8.04
N ASP A 206 -1.03 9.96 8.17
CA ASP A 206 -0.90 10.68 9.44
C ASP A 206 -2.16 11.56 9.65
N VAL A 207 -3.24 10.93 10.12
CA VAL A 207 -4.62 11.47 10.26
C VAL A 207 -4.77 12.55 11.36
N SER A 208 -3.81 13.46 11.52
CA SER A 208 -3.95 14.58 12.45
C SER A 208 -4.83 15.70 11.88
N GLY A 209 -6.10 15.38 11.59
CA GLY A 209 -7.26 16.29 11.60
C GLY A 209 -7.29 17.50 10.66
N SER A 210 -6.25 17.80 9.88
CA SER A 210 -6.27 18.96 8.99
C SER A 210 -6.83 18.56 7.61
N THR A 211 -7.93 19.20 7.22
CA THR A 211 -8.39 19.30 5.81
C THR A 211 -7.47 20.20 5.00
N GLU A 212 -6.17 20.13 5.29
CA GLU A 212 -5.20 20.98 4.65
C GLU A 212 -5.18 20.66 3.15
N THR A 213 -5.02 21.72 2.40
CA THR A 213 -4.83 21.62 0.98
C THR A 213 -3.42 21.11 0.75
N MET A 214 -3.25 20.11 -0.10
CA MET A 214 -1.93 19.62 -0.47
C MET A 214 -1.24 20.62 -1.39
N LEU A 215 -1.96 21.11 -2.40
CA LEU A 215 -1.45 22.11 -3.33
C LEU A 215 -2.54 23.09 -3.78
N THR A 216 -2.13 24.30 -4.11
CA THR A 216 -2.97 25.27 -4.81
C THR A 216 -2.57 25.33 -6.28
N LEU A 217 -3.54 25.15 -7.18
CA LEU A 217 -3.42 25.52 -8.58
C LEU A 217 -3.72 27.02 -8.69
N ILE A 218 -2.77 27.76 -9.27
CA ILE A 218 -2.85 29.23 -9.46
C ILE A 218 -3.08 29.59 -10.93
N ALA A 219 -2.52 28.79 -11.84
CA ALA A 219 -2.72 28.95 -13.28
C ALA A 219 -2.37 27.66 -14.03
N GLY A 220 -2.97 27.46 -15.20
CA GLY A 220 -2.60 26.40 -16.15
C GLY A 220 -3.40 25.12 -15.95
N ARG A 221 -2.77 23.96 -16.17
CA ARG A 221 -3.46 22.67 -16.20
C ARG A 221 -2.62 21.60 -15.51
N ILE A 222 -3.26 20.84 -14.64
CA ILE A 222 -2.66 19.68 -13.99
C ILE A 222 -3.47 18.41 -14.25
N TRP A 223 -2.76 17.29 -14.21
CA TRP A 223 -3.31 15.96 -14.19
C TRP A 223 -2.98 15.31 -12.85
N VAL A 224 -3.99 14.83 -12.12
CA VAL A 224 -3.83 14.23 -10.80
C VAL A 224 -4.25 12.77 -10.87
N GLN A 225 -3.32 11.87 -10.57
CA GLN A 225 -3.57 10.44 -10.36
C GLN A 225 -3.50 10.15 -8.86
N GLY A 226 -4.65 9.95 -8.23
CA GLY A 226 -4.73 9.46 -6.85
C GLY A 226 -4.72 7.94 -6.82
N LEU A 227 -3.86 7.35 -6.00
CA LEU A 227 -3.86 5.90 -5.69
C LEU A 227 -4.17 5.67 -4.20
N ILE A 228 -4.98 6.57 -3.63
CA ILE A 228 -5.34 6.60 -2.20
C ILE A 228 -6.82 6.21 -2.06
N PRO A 229 -7.20 5.31 -1.14
CA PRO A 229 -8.60 4.94 -0.91
C PRO A 229 -9.40 6.12 -0.36
N VAL A 230 -10.72 6.09 -0.52
CA VAL A 230 -11.63 7.15 0.00
C VAL A 230 -11.70 7.24 1.51
N THR A 231 -11.25 6.21 2.22
CA THR A 231 -11.17 6.22 3.68
C THR A 231 -10.00 7.05 4.20
N GLN A 232 -9.08 7.45 3.31
CA GLN A 232 -7.95 8.31 3.62
C GLN A 232 -8.09 9.67 2.94
N ARG A 233 -7.33 10.66 3.42
CA ARG A 233 -7.25 11.98 2.81
C ARG A 233 -6.71 11.84 1.39
N GLY A 234 -7.53 12.21 0.39
CA GLY A 234 -7.13 12.22 -1.00
C GLY A 234 -6.14 13.34 -1.34
N ILE A 235 -5.68 13.37 -2.58
CA ILE A 235 -4.87 14.48 -3.10
C ILE A 235 -5.79 15.71 -3.21
N SER A 236 -5.60 16.69 -2.32
CA SER A 236 -6.46 17.88 -2.22
C SER A 236 -5.85 19.07 -2.97
N VAL A 237 -6.52 19.47 -4.05
CA VAL A 237 -6.13 20.59 -4.92
C VAL A 237 -7.06 21.77 -4.67
N ARG A 238 -6.54 22.85 -4.10
CA ARG A 238 -7.27 24.12 -3.98
C ARG A 238 -7.13 24.91 -5.27
N THR A 239 -8.21 25.58 -5.63
CA THR A 239 -8.30 26.50 -6.76
C THR A 239 -8.99 27.77 -6.28
N ASP A 240 -9.01 28.82 -7.11
CA ASP A 240 -9.70 30.06 -6.76
C ASP A 240 -11.21 29.88 -6.52
N ASN A 241 -11.81 28.82 -7.08
CA ASN A 241 -13.26 28.59 -7.04
C ASN A 241 -13.69 27.36 -6.24
N GLY A 242 -12.79 26.67 -5.55
CA GLY A 242 -13.13 25.48 -4.77
C GLY A 242 -11.97 24.55 -4.46
N LEU A 243 -12.31 23.42 -3.84
CA LEU A 243 -11.39 22.34 -3.49
C LEU A 243 -11.76 21.07 -4.26
N VAL A 244 -10.77 20.43 -4.86
CA VAL A 244 -10.92 19.15 -5.56
C VAL A 244 -10.12 18.08 -4.82
N ASN A 245 -10.79 17.05 -4.31
CA ASN A 245 -10.16 15.90 -3.67
C ASN A 245 -10.17 14.71 -4.63
N VAL A 246 -9.00 14.10 -4.86
CA VAL A 246 -8.85 12.95 -5.75
C VAL A 246 -8.47 11.71 -4.95
N ASN A 247 -9.37 10.71 -4.95
CA ASN A 247 -9.18 9.40 -4.33
C ASN A 247 -9.38 8.31 -5.38
N GLU A 248 -8.35 7.49 -5.58
CA GLU A 248 -8.30 6.44 -6.61
C GLU A 248 -8.53 6.90 -8.06
N GLY A 249 -8.64 8.21 -8.34
CA GLY A 249 -9.06 8.73 -9.65
C GLY A 249 -7.93 9.28 -10.53
N SER A 250 -8.25 9.47 -11.81
CA SER A 250 -7.42 10.23 -12.76
C SER A 250 -8.18 11.46 -13.23
N VAL A 251 -7.69 12.65 -12.88
CA VAL A 251 -8.47 13.90 -12.95
C VAL A 251 -7.64 14.99 -13.62
N SER A 252 -8.22 15.67 -14.60
CA SER A 252 -7.65 16.90 -15.15
C SER A 252 -8.31 18.10 -14.47
N ILE A 253 -7.50 19.01 -13.96
CA ILE A 253 -7.95 20.28 -13.37
C ILE A 253 -7.27 21.40 -14.14
N ALA A 254 -8.05 22.28 -14.76
CA ALA A 254 -7.54 23.38 -15.57
C ALA A 254 -8.12 24.71 -15.13
N GLU A 255 -7.25 25.69 -14.94
CA GLU A 255 -7.56 27.06 -14.57
C GLU A 255 -7.39 27.99 -15.77
N SER A 256 -8.52 28.56 -16.21
CA SER A 256 -8.62 29.48 -17.35
C SER A 256 -9.61 30.60 -17.00
N ASP A 257 -10.67 30.83 -17.77
CA ASP A 257 -11.78 31.73 -17.41
C ASP A 257 -12.73 31.08 -16.36
N GLY A 258 -12.16 30.36 -15.39
CA GLY A 258 -12.84 29.45 -14.47
C GLY A 258 -12.11 28.11 -14.35
N ILE A 259 -12.59 27.23 -13.47
CA ILE A 259 -11.96 25.94 -13.18
C ILE A 259 -12.74 24.82 -13.87
N ASP A 260 -12.11 24.11 -14.80
CA ASP A 260 -12.68 22.92 -15.46
C ASP A 260 -12.09 21.67 -14.82
N VAL A 261 -12.93 20.87 -14.15
CA VAL A 261 -12.56 19.60 -13.51
C VAL A 261 -13.17 18.46 -14.31
N LYS A 262 -12.32 17.55 -14.80
CA LYS A 262 -12.72 16.40 -15.62
C LYS A 262 -12.20 15.12 -15.01
N VAL A 263 -13.09 14.17 -14.74
CA VAL A 263 -12.72 12.86 -14.21
C VAL A 263 -12.68 11.86 -15.34
N TRP A 264 -11.50 11.31 -15.60
CA TRP A 264 -11.27 10.35 -16.68
C TRP A 264 -11.28 8.92 -16.18
N ASP A 265 -10.97 8.71 -14.91
CA ASP A 265 -10.98 7.40 -14.28
C ASP A 265 -11.43 7.49 -12.82
N ARG A 266 -12.20 6.49 -12.39
CA ARG A 266 -12.86 6.35 -11.09
C ARG A 266 -13.62 7.60 -10.65
N ARG A 267 -13.10 8.40 -9.71
CA ARG A 267 -13.86 9.47 -9.05
C ARG A 267 -13.04 10.64 -8.53
N ALA A 268 -13.72 11.76 -8.32
CA ALA A 268 -13.22 12.93 -7.59
C ALA A 268 -14.37 13.56 -6.79
N GLN A 269 -14.04 14.29 -5.73
CA GLN A 269 -14.97 15.08 -4.96
C GLN A 269 -14.64 16.56 -5.17
N VAL A 270 -15.65 17.37 -5.48
CA VAL A 270 -15.52 18.81 -5.72
C VAL A 270 -16.35 19.56 -4.70
N ILE A 271 -15.71 20.49 -4.00
CA ILE A 271 -16.31 21.30 -2.93
C ILE A 271 -16.22 22.77 -3.32
N GLN A 272 -17.36 23.45 -3.40
CA GLN A 272 -17.47 24.90 -3.64
C GLN A 272 -18.40 25.52 -2.59
N GLY A 273 -17.81 26.18 -1.59
CA GLY A 273 -18.55 26.68 -0.43
C GLY A 273 -19.13 25.53 0.39
N GLU A 274 -20.45 25.51 0.59
CA GLU A 274 -21.19 24.42 1.25
C GLU A 274 -21.64 23.32 0.27
N ASN A 275 -21.48 23.54 -1.04
CA ASN A 275 -21.89 22.58 -2.05
C ASN A 275 -20.79 21.55 -2.28
N GLU A 276 -21.18 20.28 -2.23
CA GLU A 276 -20.31 19.14 -2.46
C GLU A 276 -20.89 18.26 -3.57
N VAL A 277 -20.06 17.91 -4.55
CA VAL A 277 -20.44 17.05 -5.68
C VAL A 277 -19.38 16.00 -5.91
N TYR A 278 -19.83 14.75 -6.03
CA TYR A 278 -19.00 13.64 -6.46
C TYR A 278 -19.10 13.49 -7.97
N LEU A 279 -17.94 13.44 -8.63
CA LEU A 279 -17.82 13.19 -10.05
C LEU A 279 -17.29 11.77 -10.26
N VAL A 280 -17.82 11.09 -11.27
CA VAL A 280 -17.33 9.78 -11.72
C VAL A 280 -16.69 9.87 -13.12
N ALA A 281 -16.02 8.80 -13.54
CA ALA A 281 -15.39 8.72 -14.86
C ALA A 281 -16.35 9.12 -16.00
N GLY A 282 -15.89 10.01 -16.88
CA GLY A 282 -16.67 10.57 -17.98
C GLY A 282 -17.49 11.80 -17.62
N GLU A 283 -17.39 12.29 -16.38
CA GLU A 283 -18.06 13.51 -15.93
C GLU A 283 -17.09 14.68 -15.80
N ARG A 284 -17.66 15.88 -15.93
CA ARG A 284 -16.97 17.14 -15.74
C ARG A 284 -17.86 18.17 -15.08
N ILE A 285 -17.21 19.12 -14.45
CA ILE A 285 -17.85 20.31 -13.90
C ILE A 285 -16.99 21.53 -14.16
N ARG A 286 -17.64 22.67 -14.39
CA ARG A 286 -16.97 23.96 -14.49
C ARG A 286 -17.37 24.82 -13.31
N LEU A 287 -16.40 25.22 -12.48
CA LEU A 287 -16.59 26.12 -11.37
C LEU A 287 -16.38 27.55 -11.87
N SER A 288 -17.33 28.42 -11.55
CA SER A 288 -17.29 29.85 -11.86
C SER A 288 -17.44 30.66 -10.59
N GLU A 289 -16.84 31.84 -10.57
CA GLU A 289 -16.95 32.80 -9.46
C GLU A 289 -18.43 33.17 -9.22
N GLY A 290 -18.89 33.06 -7.97
CA GLY A 290 -20.26 33.40 -7.58
C GLY A 290 -21.37 32.46 -8.09
N GLY A 291 -21.03 31.34 -8.75
CA GLY A 291 -22.01 30.35 -9.18
C GLY A 291 -22.54 29.53 -8.00
N SER A 292 -23.84 29.60 -7.73
CA SER A 292 -24.48 28.81 -6.65
C SER A 292 -24.86 27.39 -7.07
N THR A 293 -24.89 27.10 -8.38
CA THR A 293 -25.32 25.79 -8.90
C THR A 293 -24.19 25.06 -9.60
N LEU A 294 -23.83 23.92 -9.03
CA LEU A 294 -22.87 22.97 -9.58
C LEU A 294 -23.56 22.11 -10.66
N ILE A 295 -23.21 22.31 -11.93
CA ILE A 295 -23.80 21.58 -13.06
C ILE A 295 -22.81 20.54 -13.58
N VAL A 296 -23.08 19.27 -13.27
CA VAL A 296 -22.34 18.12 -13.82
C VAL A 296 -22.75 17.88 -15.27
N LYS A 297 -21.75 17.73 -16.15
CA LYS A 297 -21.93 17.43 -17.57
C LYS A 297 -21.08 16.22 -17.94
N LYS A 298 -21.44 15.55 -19.03
CA LYS A 298 -20.56 14.53 -19.62
C LYS A 298 -19.37 15.18 -20.33
N ILE A 299 -18.24 14.49 -20.29
CA ILE A 299 -17.09 14.73 -21.17
C ILE A 299 -17.51 14.34 -22.58
N SER A 300 -17.19 15.16 -23.58
CA SER A 300 -17.51 14.87 -24.97
C SER A 300 -16.46 13.92 -25.58
N ASP A 301 -16.90 13.05 -26.50
CA ASP A 301 -16.06 11.97 -27.06
C ASP A 301 -14.79 12.50 -27.74
N ASP A 302 -14.84 13.68 -28.35
CA ASP A 302 -13.69 14.35 -28.98
C ASP A 302 -12.57 14.70 -27.99
N GLN A 303 -12.90 14.91 -26.71
CA GLN A 303 -11.88 15.21 -25.70
C GLN A 303 -11.07 13.96 -25.31
N TYR A 304 -11.59 12.76 -25.53
CA TYR A 304 -10.80 11.54 -25.36
C TYR A 304 -9.70 11.44 -26.43
N GLU A 305 -9.83 12.12 -27.57
CA GLU A 305 -8.81 12.14 -28.62
C GLU A 305 -7.70 13.19 -28.37
N ASP A 306 -7.80 13.98 -27.28
CA ASP A 306 -6.75 14.92 -26.89
C ASP A 306 -5.46 14.15 -26.56
N ALA A 307 -4.35 14.52 -27.21
CA ALA A 307 -3.04 13.89 -27.05
C ALA A 307 -2.56 13.93 -25.59
N TRP A 308 -2.81 15.02 -24.87
CA TRP A 308 -2.46 15.15 -23.45
C TRP A 308 -3.23 14.14 -22.59
N VAL A 309 -4.52 13.97 -22.85
CA VAL A 309 -5.37 13.03 -22.13
C VAL A 309 -4.94 11.59 -22.39
N GLN A 310 -4.77 11.21 -23.66
CA GLN A 310 -4.32 9.87 -24.06
C GLN A 310 -2.95 9.51 -23.46
N GLN A 311 -2.01 10.46 -23.48
CA GLN A 311 -0.69 10.28 -22.91
C GLN A 311 -0.75 10.04 -21.39
N ASN A 312 -1.57 10.82 -20.67
CA ASN A 312 -1.71 10.67 -19.23
C ASN A 312 -2.44 9.38 -18.85
N LEU A 313 -3.54 9.03 -19.50
CA LEU A 313 -4.24 7.77 -19.26
C LEU A 313 -3.34 6.56 -19.49
N LYS A 314 -2.52 6.59 -20.54
CA LYS A 314 -1.54 5.53 -20.80
C LYS A 314 -0.46 5.46 -19.71
N ARG A 315 0.07 6.61 -19.28
CA ARG A 315 1.05 6.69 -18.18
C ARG A 315 0.45 6.17 -16.88
N ASP A 316 -0.79 6.54 -16.58
CA ASP A 316 -1.51 6.11 -15.38
C ASP A 316 -1.74 4.61 -15.36
N ALA A 317 -2.15 4.03 -16.48
CA ALA A 317 -2.35 2.59 -16.60
C ALA A 317 -1.04 1.80 -16.38
N VAL A 318 0.09 2.31 -16.89
CA VAL A 318 1.41 1.70 -16.67
C VAL A 318 1.85 1.87 -15.21
N HIS A 319 1.74 3.08 -14.67
CA HIS A 319 2.11 3.39 -13.30
C HIS A 319 1.32 2.54 -12.31
N ARG A 320 -0.01 2.52 -12.43
CA ARG A 320 -0.91 1.74 -11.59
C ARG A 320 -0.55 0.25 -11.60
N ARG A 321 -0.33 -0.34 -12.77
CA ARG A 321 0.09 -1.76 -12.88
C ARG A 321 1.43 -2.01 -12.20
N SER A 322 2.39 -1.09 -12.38
CA SER A 322 3.70 -1.18 -11.73
C SER A 322 3.56 -1.13 -10.21
N ILE A 323 2.74 -0.23 -9.68
CA ILE A 323 2.49 -0.10 -8.24
C ILE A 323 1.75 -1.32 -7.70
N ALA A 324 0.69 -1.78 -8.38
CA ALA A 324 -0.05 -2.98 -7.97
C ALA A 324 0.85 -4.23 -7.93
N GLN A 325 1.71 -4.42 -8.94
CA GLN A 325 2.68 -5.52 -8.96
C GLN A 325 3.69 -5.41 -7.80
N LEU A 326 4.26 -4.23 -7.59
CA LEU A 326 5.22 -3.98 -6.52
C LEU A 326 4.59 -4.17 -5.12
N GLN A 327 3.35 -3.74 -4.94
CA GLN A 327 2.56 -3.98 -3.72
C GLN A 327 2.32 -5.48 -3.50
N GLN A 328 1.92 -6.22 -4.54
CA GLN A 328 1.74 -7.66 -4.49
C GLN A 328 3.05 -8.38 -4.13
N GLU A 329 4.16 -8.05 -4.79
CA GLU A 329 5.49 -8.62 -4.51
C GLU A 329 5.93 -8.34 -3.06
N ARG A 330 5.72 -7.11 -2.57
CA ARG A 330 6.02 -6.73 -1.18
C ARG A 330 5.17 -7.50 -0.18
N ARG A 331 3.87 -7.69 -0.44
CA ARG A 331 2.99 -8.49 0.43
C ARG A 331 3.38 -9.97 0.41
N ALA A 332 3.63 -10.54 -0.77
CA ALA A 332 4.07 -11.92 -0.91
C ALA A 332 5.40 -12.18 -0.18
N ALA A 333 6.36 -11.26 -0.26
CA ALA A 333 7.61 -11.35 0.48
C ALA A 333 7.44 -11.26 2.00
N ARG A 334 6.39 -10.58 2.49
CA ARG A 334 6.06 -10.44 3.92
C ARG A 334 5.33 -11.64 4.52
N ALA A 335 4.67 -12.46 3.70
CA ALA A 335 3.81 -13.57 4.12
C ALA A 335 4.49 -14.58 5.07
N GLY A 336 5.80 -14.78 4.90
CA GLY A 336 6.57 -15.76 5.68
C GLY A 336 6.08 -17.19 5.45
N ILE A 337 5.83 -17.94 6.52
CA ILE A 337 5.34 -19.33 6.43
C ILE A 337 3.87 -19.31 5.96
N LEU A 338 3.62 -19.94 4.82
CA LEU A 338 2.29 -20.04 4.18
C LEU A 338 1.40 -21.14 4.78
N PRO A 339 0.06 -21.05 4.63
CA PRO A 339 -0.89 -22.08 5.07
C PRO A 339 -0.62 -23.48 4.52
N THR A 340 -0.02 -23.58 3.33
CA THR A 340 0.35 -24.84 2.67
C THR A 340 1.61 -25.50 3.27
N SER A 341 2.34 -24.79 4.13
CA SER A 341 3.55 -25.30 4.77
C SER A 341 3.26 -26.19 5.98
N ILE A 342 4.07 -27.25 6.14
CA ILE A 342 4.02 -28.17 7.29
C ILE A 342 4.24 -27.42 8.62
N LEU A 343 4.98 -26.29 8.61
CA LEU A 343 5.28 -25.50 9.80
C LEU A 343 4.19 -24.48 10.15
N TYR A 344 3.14 -24.36 9.35
CA TYR A 344 2.08 -23.39 9.56
C TYR A 344 1.34 -23.54 10.91
N PRO A 345 1.04 -24.76 11.41
CA PRO A 345 0.46 -24.91 12.75
C PRO A 345 1.36 -24.32 13.85
N ALA A 346 2.68 -24.42 13.71
CA ALA A 346 3.62 -23.83 14.66
C ALA A 346 3.57 -22.29 14.62
N LYS A 347 3.46 -21.68 13.42
CA LYS A 347 3.22 -20.23 13.26
C LYS A 347 1.97 -19.79 14.04
N ARG A 348 0.85 -20.50 13.84
CA ARG A 348 -0.44 -20.18 14.50
C ARG A 348 -0.38 -20.30 16.03
N ILE A 349 0.38 -21.27 16.55
CA ILE A 349 0.62 -21.38 18.00
C ILE A 349 1.46 -20.21 18.51
N ALA A 350 2.53 -19.85 17.80
CA ALA A 350 3.40 -18.74 18.18
C ALA A 350 2.65 -17.40 18.25
N GLU A 351 1.78 -17.12 17.28
CA GLU A 351 0.92 -15.93 17.25
C GLU A 351 -0.03 -15.86 18.45
N LYS A 352 -0.68 -16.98 18.82
CA LYS A 352 -1.54 -17.03 20.01
C LYS A 352 -0.76 -16.77 21.30
N VAL A 353 0.46 -17.30 21.39
CA VAL A 353 1.35 -17.06 22.54
C VAL A 353 1.80 -15.60 22.57
N ASP A 354 2.11 -14.98 21.43
CA ASP A 354 2.51 -13.56 21.34
C ASP A 354 1.38 -12.64 21.84
N VAL A 355 0.13 -12.86 21.41
CA VAL A 355 -1.04 -12.10 21.91
C VAL A 355 -1.28 -12.36 23.40
N LEU A 356 -1.10 -13.59 23.88
CA LEU A 356 -1.28 -13.94 25.30
C LEU A 356 -0.26 -13.23 26.19
N LEU A 357 1.00 -13.15 25.75
CA LEU A 357 2.10 -12.53 26.47
C LEU A 357 2.15 -10.99 26.32
N THR A 358 1.37 -10.42 25.41
CA THR A 358 1.24 -8.97 25.25
C THR A 358 0.36 -8.39 26.37
N PHE A 359 0.83 -7.36 27.07
CA PHE A 359 0.08 -6.72 28.16
C PHE A 359 -0.68 -5.47 27.67
N GLY A 360 -1.92 -5.29 28.14
CA GLY A 360 -2.78 -4.15 27.77
C GLY A 360 -3.78 -4.47 26.66
N GLY A 361 -4.99 -3.89 26.74
CA GLY A 361 -6.07 -4.10 25.76
C GLY A 361 -5.71 -3.60 24.36
N GLY A 362 -5.26 -2.34 24.26
CA GLY A 362 -4.84 -1.73 22.99
C GLY A 362 -3.67 -2.46 22.33
N ALA A 363 -2.63 -2.84 23.08
CA ALA A 363 -1.49 -3.58 22.54
C ALA A 363 -1.89 -4.98 22.03
N LYS A 364 -2.79 -5.68 22.73
CA LYS A 364 -3.37 -6.96 22.25
C LYS A 364 -4.20 -6.77 20.98
N ALA A 365 -4.99 -5.70 20.90
CA ALA A 365 -5.76 -5.37 19.72
C ALA A 365 -4.83 -5.11 18.52
N GLN A 366 -3.79 -4.29 18.70
CA GLN A 366 -2.78 -4.04 17.68
C GLN A 366 -2.13 -5.34 17.19
N LYS A 367 -1.69 -6.22 18.11
CA LYS A 367 -1.11 -7.52 17.74
C LYS A 367 -2.05 -8.42 16.94
N ARG A 368 -3.35 -8.40 17.27
CA ARG A 368 -4.35 -9.14 16.50
C ARG A 368 -4.57 -8.54 15.11
N LEU A 369 -4.54 -7.21 14.99
CA LEU A 369 -4.58 -6.52 13.69
C LEU A 369 -3.33 -6.83 12.86
N ASP A 370 -2.14 -6.86 13.46
CA ASP A 370 -0.91 -7.26 12.79
C ASP A 370 -1.02 -8.70 12.24
N HIS A 371 -1.58 -9.63 13.04
CA HIS A 371 -1.83 -11.00 12.59
C HIS A 371 -2.91 -11.13 11.52
N ALA A 372 -3.94 -10.26 11.56
CA ALA A 372 -4.95 -10.17 10.52
C ALA A 372 -4.29 -9.72 9.20
N SER A 373 -3.50 -8.65 9.25
CA SER A 373 -2.75 -8.16 8.09
C SER A 373 -1.78 -9.21 7.52
N ALA A 374 -1.12 -10.00 8.39
CA ALA A 374 -0.31 -11.14 7.96
C ALA A 374 -1.11 -12.19 7.16
N ARG A 375 -2.44 -12.31 7.38
CA ARG A 375 -3.29 -13.16 6.54
C ARG A 375 -3.44 -12.59 5.13
N LEU A 376 -3.57 -11.27 4.97
CA LEU A 376 -3.60 -10.64 3.65
C LEU A 376 -2.27 -10.85 2.92
N ASP A 377 -1.15 -10.78 3.64
CA ASP A 377 0.18 -11.08 3.09
C ASP A 377 0.27 -12.56 2.63
N GLU A 378 -0.23 -13.51 3.43
CA GLU A 378 -0.37 -14.93 3.04
C GLU A 378 -1.24 -15.13 1.80
N ALA A 379 -2.39 -14.43 1.72
CA ALA A 379 -3.26 -14.47 0.55
C ALA A 379 -2.54 -13.95 -0.70
N ALA A 380 -1.78 -12.86 -0.59
CA ALA A 380 -1.00 -12.31 -1.70
C ALA A 380 0.07 -13.29 -2.20
N ALA A 381 0.75 -14.00 -1.29
CA ALA A 381 1.71 -15.03 -1.66
C ALA A 381 1.05 -16.22 -2.38
N LEU A 382 -0.10 -16.69 -1.89
CA LEU A 382 -0.83 -17.79 -2.54
C LEU A 382 -1.37 -17.38 -3.93
N LEU A 383 -1.79 -16.13 -4.10
CA LEU A 383 -2.14 -15.58 -5.42
C LEU A 383 -0.93 -15.55 -6.35
N ALA A 384 0.25 -15.15 -5.85
CA ALA A 384 1.48 -15.17 -6.63
C ALA A 384 1.91 -16.59 -7.05
N ASP A 385 1.62 -17.60 -6.21
CA ASP A 385 1.86 -19.01 -6.50
C ASP A 385 0.76 -19.63 -7.41
N GLY A 386 -0.33 -18.92 -7.68
CA GLY A 386 -1.46 -19.37 -8.50
C GLY A 386 -2.42 -20.34 -7.80
N ASP A 387 -2.35 -20.49 -6.48
CA ASP A 387 -3.19 -21.40 -5.70
C ASP A 387 -4.49 -20.70 -5.25
N MET A 388 -5.39 -20.44 -6.21
CA MET A 388 -6.63 -19.68 -6.00
C MET A 388 -7.58 -20.29 -4.97
N GLU A 389 -7.58 -21.62 -4.81
CA GLU A 389 -8.43 -22.29 -3.84
C GLU A 389 -7.91 -22.09 -2.41
N ALA A 390 -6.58 -22.14 -2.22
CA ALA A 390 -5.97 -21.91 -0.92
C ALA A 390 -6.12 -20.45 -0.44
N VAL A 391 -6.27 -19.48 -1.35
CA VAL A 391 -6.41 -18.04 -1.04
C VAL A 391 -7.63 -17.73 -0.16
N ARG A 392 -8.72 -18.50 -0.27
CA ARG A 392 -9.94 -18.24 0.52
C ARG A 392 -9.69 -18.36 2.02
N ILE A 393 -8.86 -19.31 2.43
CA ILE A 393 -8.57 -19.63 3.84
C ILE A 393 -7.99 -18.40 4.59
N PRO A 394 -6.91 -17.75 4.12
CA PRO A 394 -6.40 -16.55 4.79
C PRO A 394 -7.34 -15.35 4.66
N LEU A 395 -8.08 -15.17 3.57
CA LEU A 395 -9.03 -14.05 3.45
C LEU A 395 -10.19 -14.15 4.45
N GLU A 396 -10.74 -15.35 4.66
CA GLU A 396 -11.73 -15.62 5.72
C GLU A 396 -11.12 -15.39 7.10
N ALA A 397 -9.91 -15.89 7.34
CA ALA A 397 -9.21 -15.69 8.61
C ALA A 397 -8.90 -14.21 8.92
N TYR A 398 -8.62 -13.39 7.89
CA TYR A 398 -8.48 -11.94 8.02
C TYR A 398 -9.78 -11.31 8.53
N ARG A 399 -10.89 -11.57 7.82
CA ARG A 399 -12.22 -11.06 8.15
C ARG A 399 -12.62 -11.44 9.58
N ASP A 400 -12.48 -12.71 9.94
CA ASP A 400 -12.81 -13.22 11.27
C ASP A 400 -11.96 -12.55 12.37
N SER A 401 -10.67 -12.36 12.10
CA SER A 401 -9.76 -11.71 13.06
C SER A 401 -10.16 -10.26 13.29
N LEU A 402 -10.53 -9.55 12.23
CA LEU A 402 -10.92 -8.14 12.30
C LEU A 402 -12.25 -7.97 13.05
N LEU A 403 -13.24 -8.83 12.76
CA LEU A 403 -14.51 -8.88 13.50
C LEU A 403 -14.33 -9.25 14.98
N ALA A 404 -13.43 -10.19 15.29
CA ALA A 404 -13.13 -10.56 16.67
C ALA A 404 -12.49 -9.42 17.47
N VAL A 405 -11.68 -8.57 16.83
CA VAL A 405 -11.12 -7.36 17.46
C VAL A 405 -12.23 -6.31 17.65
N ALA A 406 -13.07 -6.11 16.64
CA ALA A 406 -14.13 -5.10 16.67
C ALA A 406 -15.25 -5.40 17.67
N THR A 407 -15.65 -6.67 17.80
CA THR A 407 -16.71 -7.11 18.74
C THR A 407 -16.20 -7.26 20.18
N GLY A 408 -14.92 -7.57 20.36
CA GLY A 408 -14.31 -7.79 21.66
C GLY A 408 -13.97 -6.52 22.45
N SER A 409 -14.06 -5.34 21.84
CA SER A 409 -13.68 -4.08 22.45
C SER A 409 -14.69 -2.96 22.20
N GLY A 410 -15.25 -2.41 23.28
CA GLY A 410 -16.04 -1.17 23.23
C GLY A 410 -15.19 0.11 23.37
N ASP A 411 -13.86 -0.03 23.40
CA ASP A 411 -12.91 1.08 23.56
C ASP A 411 -12.71 1.83 22.24
N ASP A 412 -12.90 3.14 22.26
CA ASP A 412 -12.70 4.05 21.11
C ASP A 412 -11.27 3.96 20.58
N LEU A 413 -10.29 3.71 21.44
CA LEU A 413 -8.91 3.50 21.02
C LEU A 413 -8.79 2.30 20.08
N VAL A 414 -9.47 1.20 20.38
CA VAL A 414 -9.43 0.00 19.52
C VAL A 414 -10.15 0.24 18.20
N GLN A 415 -11.24 1.01 18.21
CA GLN A 415 -11.93 1.40 16.98
C GLN A 415 -11.03 2.26 16.08
N ASN A 416 -10.30 3.21 16.65
CA ASN A 416 -9.31 4.01 15.91
C ASN A 416 -8.19 3.13 15.33
N LEU A 417 -7.70 2.13 16.07
CA LEU A 417 -6.70 1.18 15.55
C LEU A 417 -7.25 0.33 14.39
N ILE A 418 -8.51 -0.11 14.47
CA ILE A 418 -9.15 -0.85 13.37
C ILE A 418 -9.28 0.04 12.14
N GLN A 419 -9.74 1.28 12.31
CA GLN A 419 -9.87 2.23 11.21
C GLN A 419 -8.51 2.54 10.56
N GLN A 420 -7.47 2.76 11.37
CA GLN A 420 -6.12 2.98 10.88
C GLN A 420 -5.60 1.75 10.12
N SER A 421 -5.81 0.54 10.66
CA SER A 421 -5.41 -0.70 9.99
C SER A 421 -6.16 -0.87 8.66
N LEU A 422 -7.47 -0.67 8.62
CA LEU A 422 -8.27 -0.78 7.39
C LEU A 422 -7.85 0.25 6.35
N ALA A 423 -7.59 1.50 6.78
CA ALA A 423 -7.08 2.55 5.91
C ALA A 423 -5.74 2.12 5.28
N LEU A 424 -4.77 1.68 6.08
CA LEU A 424 -3.47 1.21 5.59
C LEU A 424 -3.61 0.04 4.59
N GLU A 425 -4.42 -0.98 4.93
CA GLU A 425 -4.62 -2.13 4.04
C GLU A 425 -5.31 -1.75 2.73
N ALA A 426 -6.29 -0.84 2.78
CA ALA A 426 -6.93 -0.30 1.59
C ALA A 426 -5.94 0.50 0.73
N GLY A 427 -5.01 1.25 1.33
CA GLY A 427 -3.91 1.94 0.64
C GLY A 427 -3.02 0.98 -0.16
N ASP A 428 -2.58 -0.10 0.49
CA ASP A 428 -1.76 -1.16 -0.12
C ASP A 428 -2.51 -1.99 -1.19
N SER A 429 -3.78 -1.69 -1.50
CA SER A 429 -4.58 -2.35 -2.54
C SER A 429 -5.32 -1.39 -3.48
N ALA A 430 -5.16 -0.07 -3.31
CA ALA A 430 -5.91 0.94 -4.06
C ALA A 430 -5.55 0.94 -5.56
N ALA A 431 -4.30 0.60 -5.90
CA ALA A 431 -3.83 0.48 -7.27
C ALA A 431 -4.39 -0.76 -8.01
N VAL A 432 -4.93 -1.73 -7.28
CA VAL A 432 -5.42 -2.99 -7.88
C VAL A 432 -6.72 -2.75 -8.66
N LEU A 433 -6.82 -3.36 -9.84
CA LEU A 433 -8.00 -3.32 -10.71
C LEU A 433 -8.78 -4.65 -10.68
N PRO A 434 -10.07 -4.65 -11.05
CA PRO A 434 -10.90 -5.87 -11.03
C PRO A 434 -10.43 -7.03 -11.88
N GLY A 435 -9.60 -6.76 -12.90
CA GLY A 435 -9.00 -7.78 -13.74
C GLY A 435 -7.74 -8.43 -13.15
N ASP A 436 -7.21 -7.89 -12.05
CA ASP A 436 -6.00 -8.40 -11.40
C ASP A 436 -6.36 -9.46 -10.35
N ASP A 437 -5.56 -10.52 -10.23
CA ASP A 437 -5.80 -11.58 -9.23
C ASP A 437 -5.80 -11.05 -7.79
N ALA A 438 -4.98 -10.01 -7.53
CA ALA A 438 -4.91 -9.29 -6.25
C ALA A 438 -6.23 -8.59 -5.88
N TYR A 439 -7.19 -8.45 -6.79
CA TYR A 439 -8.47 -7.78 -6.51
C TYR A 439 -9.28 -8.52 -5.45
N LEU A 440 -9.08 -9.83 -5.30
CA LEU A 440 -9.69 -10.61 -4.20
C LEU A 440 -9.30 -10.07 -2.83
N ILE A 441 -8.08 -9.55 -2.66
CA ILE A 441 -7.61 -8.91 -1.43
C ILE A 441 -8.34 -7.59 -1.22
N LYS A 442 -8.42 -6.72 -2.24
CA LYS A 442 -9.14 -5.44 -2.18
C LYS A 442 -10.61 -5.68 -1.78
N LYS A 443 -11.25 -6.65 -2.42
CA LYS A 443 -12.63 -7.05 -2.11
C LYS A 443 -12.78 -7.51 -0.66
N ALA A 444 -11.90 -8.38 -0.17
CA ALA A 444 -11.96 -8.86 1.22
C ALA A 444 -11.76 -7.73 2.25
N ILE A 445 -10.89 -6.74 1.95
CA ILE A 445 -10.70 -5.55 2.79
C ILE A 445 -11.98 -4.73 2.85
N LEU A 446 -12.60 -4.45 1.69
CA LEU A 446 -13.84 -3.69 1.61
C LEU A 446 -14.99 -4.40 2.34
N GLU A 447 -15.19 -5.69 2.08
CA GLU A 447 -16.23 -6.48 2.74
C GLU A 447 -16.02 -6.53 4.27
N ALA A 448 -14.79 -6.79 4.73
CA ALA A 448 -14.48 -6.76 6.15
C ALA A 448 -14.75 -5.38 6.77
N SER A 449 -14.44 -4.29 6.06
CA SER A 449 -14.65 -2.93 6.54
C SER A 449 -16.13 -2.59 6.76
N ALA A 450 -17.02 -3.08 5.89
CA ALA A 450 -18.46 -2.87 6.01
C ALA A 450 -19.10 -3.67 7.15
N GLU A 451 -18.44 -4.74 7.62
CA GLU A 451 -18.94 -5.57 8.72
C GLU A 451 -18.44 -5.12 10.09
N VAL A 452 -17.48 -4.20 10.16
CA VAL A 452 -17.02 -3.62 11.42
C VAL A 452 -18.14 -2.79 12.07
N PRO A 453 -18.56 -3.11 13.30
CA PRO A 453 -19.53 -2.30 14.03
C PRO A 453 -19.02 -0.87 14.22
N LYS A 454 -19.86 0.13 13.91
CA LYS A 454 -19.50 1.56 13.95
C LYS A 454 -18.37 1.96 12.98
N GLY A 455 -18.10 1.16 11.96
CA GLY A 455 -17.21 1.53 10.86
C GLY A 455 -17.72 2.77 10.10
N THR A 456 -16.80 3.49 9.47
CA THR A 456 -17.11 4.65 8.60
C THR A 456 -17.62 4.22 7.22
N VAL A 457 -17.38 2.97 6.83
CA VAL A 457 -17.76 2.41 5.53
C VAL A 457 -19.01 1.57 5.69
N THR A 458 -20.06 1.86 4.93
CA THR A 458 -21.29 1.07 4.93
C THR A 458 -21.27 -0.01 3.85
N ALA A 459 -22.14 -1.01 3.96
CA ALA A 459 -22.31 -2.03 2.91
C ALA A 459 -22.71 -1.42 1.55
N ALA A 460 -23.50 -0.34 1.57
CA ALA A 460 -23.90 0.38 0.36
C ALA A 460 -22.69 1.08 -0.31
N ASP A 461 -21.77 1.61 0.48
CA ASP A 461 -20.53 2.22 -0.04
C ASP A 461 -19.64 1.17 -0.71
N VAL A 462 -19.51 -0.02 -0.10
CA VAL A 462 -18.76 -1.13 -0.68
C VAL A 462 -19.40 -1.62 -1.98
N GLU A 463 -20.72 -1.82 -2.00
CA GLU A 463 -21.43 -2.22 -3.21
C GLU A 463 -21.25 -1.19 -4.33
N GLY A 464 -21.37 0.10 -3.99
CA GLY A 464 -21.11 1.20 -4.92
C GLY A 464 -19.69 1.18 -5.49
N VAL A 465 -18.67 0.99 -4.65
CA VAL A 465 -17.27 0.88 -5.09
C VAL A 465 -17.06 -0.33 -5.99
N LEU A 466 -17.53 -1.51 -5.59
CA LEU A 466 -17.39 -2.74 -6.38
C LEU A 466 -18.13 -2.64 -7.73
N LEU A 467 -19.29 -1.99 -7.76
CA LEU A 467 -20.05 -1.74 -8.99
C LEU A 467 -19.29 -0.80 -9.93
N VAL A 468 -18.78 0.32 -9.42
CA VAL A 468 -17.99 1.29 -10.20
C VAL A 468 -16.73 0.63 -10.76
N ASP A 469 -16.00 -0.12 -9.94
CA ASP A 469 -14.83 -0.89 -10.37
C ASP A 469 -15.23 -1.89 -11.47
N THR A 470 -16.32 -2.65 -11.30
CA THR A 470 -16.79 -3.62 -12.31
C THR A 470 -17.18 -2.94 -13.62
N ILE A 471 -17.86 -1.80 -13.58
CA ILE A 471 -18.20 -1.02 -14.78
C ILE A 471 -16.93 -0.53 -15.48
N ALA A 472 -15.96 -0.02 -14.72
CA ALA A 472 -14.68 0.45 -15.26
C ALA A 472 -13.88 -0.68 -15.93
N ALA A 473 -14.02 -1.93 -15.48
CA ALA A 473 -13.37 -3.08 -16.11
C ALA A 473 -14.04 -3.58 -17.40
N LEU A 474 -15.30 -3.17 -17.66
CA LEU A 474 -16.06 -3.53 -18.87
C LEU A 474 -15.91 -2.52 -20.01
N LEU A 475 -15.47 -1.30 -19.69
CA LEU A 475 -15.15 -0.23 -20.64
C LEU A 475 -13.72 -0.36 -21.12
#